data_AF-A0A1G1GND0-F1
#
_entry.id   AF-A0A1G1GND0-F1
#
_cell.length_a   1.000
_cell.length_b   1.000
_cell.length_c   1.000
_cell.angle_alpha   90.00
_cell.angle_beta   90.00
_cell.angle_gamma   90.00
#
_symmetry.space_group_name_H-M   'P 1'
#
loop_
_entity.id
_entity.type
_entity.pdbx_description
1 polymer ?
#
loop_
_entity_poly.entity_id
_entity_poly.type
_entity_poly.pdbx_seq_one_letter_code
_entity_poly.pdbx_strand_id
1 'polypeptide(L)'
;MYEVSVAHEAEKYYKKQDKDTKRRINKCIDNLTKEPFFGPHIKKLHGELEGKHRYEVGGIRIVYEVSSKSKTVDIKAIRSRGDVYKR
;
A
#
# COMPACT_ATOMS: atom_id res chain seq x y z
N MET A 1 4.87 -15.79 -5.23
CA MET A 1 4.68 -14.43 -5.75
C MET A 1 3.20 -14.10 -5.66
N TYR A 2 2.86 -12.90 -5.19
CA TYR A 2 1.50 -12.39 -5.10
C TYR A 2 1.24 -11.46 -6.29
N GLU A 3 0.03 -11.52 -6.83
CA GLU A 3 -0.46 -10.56 -7.81
C GLU A 3 -0.96 -9.31 -7.08
N VAL A 4 -0.57 -8.12 -7.56
CA VAL A 4 -0.95 -6.85 -6.92
C VAL A 4 -2.02 -6.17 -7.75
N SER A 5 -3.20 -5.95 -7.15
CA SER A 5 -4.27 -5.13 -7.72
C SER A 5 -4.27 -3.75 -7.05
N VAL A 6 -4.61 -2.70 -7.80
CA VAL A 6 -4.61 -1.32 -7.29
C VAL A 6 -5.99 -0.71 -7.50
N ALA A 7 -6.61 -0.27 -6.41
CA ALA A 7 -7.90 0.42 -6.48
C ALA A 7 -7.78 1.74 -7.26
N HIS A 8 -8.87 2.13 -7.94
CA HIS A 8 -8.93 3.33 -8.77
C HIS A 8 -8.42 4.60 -8.06
N GLU A 9 -8.82 4.81 -6.80
CA GLU A 9 -8.38 5.98 -6.03
C GLU A 9 -6.88 5.94 -5.67
N ALA A 10 -6.34 4.74 -5.41
CA ALA A 10 -4.90 4.56 -5.21
C ALA A 10 -4.12 4.83 -6.52
N GLU A 11 -4.65 4.39 -7.65
CA GLU A 11 -4.06 4.64 -8.97
C GLU A 11 -4.06 6.13 -9.31
N LYS A 12 -5.18 6.84 -9.07
CA LYS A 12 -5.26 8.31 -9.22
C LYS A 12 -4.22 9.02 -8.37
N TYR A 13 -4.04 8.60 -7.12
CA TYR A 13 -3.00 9.15 -6.26
C TYR A 13 -1.62 8.92 -6.89
N TYR A 14 -1.29 7.68 -7.24
CA TYR A 14 -0.02 7.30 -7.86
C TYR A 14 0.31 8.14 -9.12
N LYS A 15 -0.66 8.30 -10.03
CA LYS A 15 -0.47 9.03 -11.30
C LYS A 15 -0.03 10.48 -11.07
N LYS A 16 -0.54 11.14 -10.02
CA LYS A 16 -0.25 12.54 -9.68
C LYS A 16 1.12 12.76 -9.02
N GLN A 17 1.81 11.70 -8.61
CA GLN A 17 3.06 11.83 -7.87
C GLN A 17 4.27 12.13 -8.76
N ASP A 18 5.29 12.74 -8.16
CA ASP A 18 6.60 12.93 -8.77
C ASP A 18 7.35 11.59 -9.01
N LYS A 19 8.48 11.67 -9.73
CA LYS A 19 9.29 10.51 -10.10
C LYS A 19 9.85 9.74 -8.90
N ASP A 20 10.28 10.42 -7.85
CA ASP A 20 10.88 9.80 -6.67
C ASP A 20 9.83 9.08 -5.82
N THR A 21 8.68 9.70 -5.65
CA THR A 21 7.51 9.14 -4.96
C THR A 21 6.99 7.91 -5.71
N LYS A 22 6.87 7.98 -7.04
CA LYS A 22 6.52 6.81 -7.87
C LYS A 22 7.54 5.68 -7.72
N ARG A 23 8.85 5.98 -7.70
CA ARG A 23 9.91 4.98 -7.48
C ARG A 23 9.75 4.28 -6.13
N ARG A 24 9.43 5.02 -5.06
CA ARG A 24 9.18 4.44 -3.73
C ARG A 24 7.95 3.53 -3.72
N ILE A 25 6.86 3.94 -4.39
CA ILE A 25 5.64 3.14 -4.50
C ILE A 25 5.91 1.85 -5.28
N ASN A 26 6.62 1.91 -6.41
CA ASN A 26 6.95 0.72 -7.20
C ASN A 26 7.81 -0.26 -6.41
N LYS A 27 8.83 0.23 -5.69
CA LYS A 27 9.65 -0.62 -4.80
C LYS A 27 8.81 -1.28 -3.70
N CYS A 28 7.80 -0.59 -3.18
CA CYS A 28 6.86 -1.18 -2.24
C CYS A 28 6.04 -2.30 -2.90
N ILE A 29 5.46 -2.05 -4.07
CA ILE A 29 4.72 -3.05 -4.85
C ILE A 29 5.58 -4.29 -5.11
N ASP A 30 6.83 -4.10 -5.55
CA ASP A 30 7.77 -5.22 -5.78
C ASP A 30 8.00 -6.05 -4.51
N ASN A 31 8.13 -5.40 -3.35
CA ASN A 31 8.27 -6.10 -2.07
C ASN A 31 6.98 -6.86 -1.70
N LEU A 32 5.81 -6.27 -1.92
CA LEU A 32 4.52 -6.90 -1.66
C LEU A 32 4.27 -8.13 -2.54
N THR A 33 4.78 -8.16 -3.77
CA THR A 33 4.71 -9.37 -4.61
C THR A 33 5.49 -10.55 -4.01
N LYS A 34 6.50 -10.29 -3.16
CA LYS A 34 7.36 -11.31 -2.57
C LYS A 34 6.90 -11.71 -1.17
N GLU A 35 6.72 -10.72 -0.29
CA GLU A 35 6.33 -10.91 1.10
C GLU A 35 5.39 -9.77 1.55
N PRO A 36 4.06 -10.00 1.52
CA PRO A 36 3.09 -8.97 1.88
C PRO A 36 2.69 -8.97 3.36
N PHE A 37 3.06 -9.96 4.16
CA PHE A 37 2.63 -10.04 5.57
C PHE A 37 3.66 -9.43 6.52
N PHE A 38 4.95 -9.58 6.23
CA PHE A 38 6.02 -9.22 7.16
C PHE A 38 7.10 -8.34 6.52
N GLY A 39 7.58 -7.37 7.29
CA GLY A 39 8.70 -6.53 6.88
C GLY A 39 8.85 -5.29 7.74
N PRO A 40 9.99 -4.59 7.67
CA PRO A 40 10.28 -3.42 8.51
C PRO A 40 9.30 -2.26 8.26
N HIS A 41 8.67 -2.23 7.10
CA HIS A 41 7.72 -1.19 6.69
C HIS A 41 6.26 -1.60 6.86
N ILE A 42 5.99 -2.87 7.21
CA ILE A 42 4.64 -3.44 7.25
C ILE A 42 4.13 -3.48 8.69
N LYS A 43 2.90 -3.02 8.89
CA LYS A 43 2.15 -3.20 10.14
C LYS A 43 0.77 -3.74 9.84
N LYS A 44 0.33 -4.75 10.59
CA LYS A 44 -1.07 -5.17 10.61
C LYS A 44 -1.91 -4.07 11.26
N LEU A 45 -3.08 -3.81 10.70
CA LEU A 45 -4.03 -2.84 11.23
C LEU A 45 -5.03 -3.56 12.15
N HIS A 46 -5.61 -2.80 13.08
CA HIS A 46 -6.54 -3.28 14.10
C HIS A 46 -7.80 -2.40 14.13
N GLY A 47 -8.83 -2.84 14.85
CA GLY A 47 -10.11 -2.13 14.96
C GLY A 47 -10.92 -2.22 13.66
N GLU A 48 -11.51 -1.12 13.21
CA GLU A 48 -12.31 -1.07 11.97
C GLU A 48 -11.53 -1.48 10.70
N LEU A 49 -10.20 -1.49 10.76
CA LEU A 49 -9.32 -1.89 9.67
C LEU A 49 -8.66 -3.26 9.91
N GLU A 50 -9.16 -4.04 10.86
CA GLU A 50 -8.69 -5.40 11.09
C GLU A 50 -8.76 -6.25 9.80
N GLY A 51 -7.75 -7.09 9.61
CA GLY A 51 -7.54 -7.87 8.37
C GLY A 51 -6.73 -7.14 7.30
N LYS A 52 -6.54 -5.81 7.42
CA LYS A 52 -5.70 -5.03 6.51
C LYS A 52 -4.28 -4.84 7.04
N HIS A 53 -3.40 -4.48 6.13
CA HIS A 53 -2.00 -4.16 6.41
C HIS A 53 -1.67 -2.76 5.90
N ARG A 54 -0.61 -2.19 6.45
CA ARG A 54 -0.08 -0.89 6.05
C ARG A 54 1.41 -1.00 5.77
N TYR A 55 1.83 -0.59 4.57
CA TYR A 55 3.22 -0.36 4.23
C TYR A 55 3.55 1.14 4.35
N GLU A 56 4.58 1.51 5.12
CA GLU A 56 5.00 2.91 5.28
C GLU A 56 6.43 3.12 4.76
N VAL A 57 6.59 4.00 3.76
CA VAL A 57 7.89 4.35 3.18
C VAL A 57 7.95 5.83 2.81
N GLY A 58 8.96 6.54 3.30
CA GLY A 58 9.22 7.94 2.93
C GLY A 58 8.03 8.89 3.12
N GLY A 59 7.24 8.70 4.18
CA GLY A 59 6.04 9.50 4.47
C GLY A 59 4.77 9.09 3.72
N ILE A 60 4.83 8.03 2.90
CA ILE A 60 3.71 7.46 2.15
C ILE A 60 3.19 6.26 2.92
N ARG A 61 1.87 6.11 3.01
CA ARG A 61 1.17 4.95 3.56
C ARG A 61 0.38 4.27 2.46
N ILE A 62 0.60 2.97 2.31
CA ILE A 62 -0.16 2.10 1.42
C ILE A 62 -0.97 1.15 2.30
N VAL A 63 -2.30 1.24 2.21
CA VAL A 63 -3.21 0.33 2.90
C VAL A 63 -3.64 -0.74 1.91
N TYR A 64 -3.45 -2.00 2.30
CA TYR A 64 -3.75 -3.14 1.43
C TYR A 64 -4.32 -4.31 2.23
N GLU A 65 -4.93 -5.22 1.50
CA GLU A 65 -5.46 -6.49 2.00
C GLU A 65 -4.75 -7.63 1.28
N VAL A 66 -4.54 -8.75 1.98
CA VAL A 66 -3.84 -9.90 1.40
C VAL A 66 -4.78 -11.10 1.44
N SER A 67 -5.04 -11.69 0.28
CA SER A 67 -5.74 -12.96 0.18
C SER A 67 -4.72 -14.08 -0.01
N SER A 68 -4.54 -14.90 1.03
CA SER A 68 -3.66 -16.07 0.96
C SER A 68 -4.19 -17.14 -0.01
N LYS A 69 -5.52 -17.22 -0.19
CA LYS A 69 -6.19 -18.19 -1.07
C LYS A 69 -5.92 -17.90 -2.54
N SER A 70 -6.16 -16.65 -2.97
CA SER A 70 -5.94 -16.22 -4.37
C SER A 70 -4.52 -15.74 -4.63
N LYS A 71 -3.66 -15.64 -3.60
CA LYS A 71 -2.33 -15.03 -3.68
C LYS A 71 -2.38 -13.62 -4.28
N THR A 72 -3.36 -12.83 -3.84
CA THR A 72 -3.52 -11.44 -4.28
C THR A 72 -3.24 -10.45 -3.15
N VAL A 73 -2.75 -9.28 -3.52
CA VAL A 73 -2.57 -8.11 -2.66
C VAL A 73 -3.40 -6.98 -3.27
N ASP A 74 -4.45 -6.58 -2.57
CA ASP A 74 -5.35 -5.53 -3.04
C ASP A 74 -5.01 -4.22 -2.35
N ILE A 75 -4.34 -3.31 -3.08
CA ILE A 75 -4.04 -1.96 -2.59
C ILE A 75 -5.32 -1.13 -2.60
N LYS A 76 -5.86 -0.86 -1.41
CA LYS A 76 -7.10 -0.10 -1.22
C LYS A 76 -6.87 1.41 -1.26
N ALA A 77 -5.73 1.89 -0.75
CA ALA A 77 -5.41 3.31 -0.71
C ALA A 77 -3.90 3.59 -0.66
N ILE A 78 -3.47 4.66 -1.33
CA ILE A 78 -2.14 5.26 -1.18
C ILE A 78 -2.35 6.70 -0.72
N ARG A 79 -1.69 7.10 0.37
CA ARG A 79 -1.85 8.43 0.99
C ARG A 79 -0.52 8.94 1.53
N SER A 80 -0.33 10.26 1.52
CA SER A 80 0.76 10.88 2.30
C SER A 80 0.36 11.01 3.77
N ARG A 81 1.35 11.08 4.67
CA ARG A 81 1.13 11.25 6.12
C ARG A 81 0.34 12.53 6.46
N GLY A 82 0.41 13.57 5.63
CA GLY A 82 -0.27 14.86 5.83
C GLY A 82 -1.64 15.00 5.17
N ASP A 83 -2.04 14.07 4.29
CA ASP A 83 -3.31 14.14 3.54
C ASP A 83 -4.56 13.90 4.39
N VAL A 84 -4.40 13.68 5.70
CA VAL A 84 -5.52 13.54 6.66
C VAL A 84 -6.14 14.90 6.99
N TYR A 85 -5.40 16.02 6.81
CA TYR A 85 -5.83 17.35 7.24
C TYR A 85 -6.27 18.31 6.12
N LYS A 86 -6.30 17.88 4.86
CA LYS A 86 -6.83 18.72 3.78
C LYS A 86 -8.36 18.55 3.70
N ARG A 87 -9.08 19.33 4.51
CA ARG A 87 -10.46 19.75 4.24
C ARG A 87 -10.44 21.09 3.52
#